data_AF-T0YH97-F1
#
_entry.id   AF-T0YH97-F1
#
_cell.length_a   1.000
_cell.length_b   1.000
_cell.length_c   1.000
_cell.angle_alpha   90.00
_cell.angle_beta   90.00
_cell.angle_gamma   90.00
#
_symmetry.space_group_name_H-M   'P 1'
#
loop_
_entity.id
_entity.type
_entity.pdbx_description
1 polymer ?
#
loop_
_entity_poly.entity_id
_entity_poly.type
_entity_poly.pdbx_seq_one_letter_code
_entity_poly.pdbx_strand_id
1 'polypeptide(L)'
;MRAAGHPWRPYVLRAYFDTQLLLAESKGKVAHDYRVFMMGHRGSMEARYTTDKQRLPGDLVDDMREAYGRCEPFLGTAPTPEGEAGGERVLKLWLQAGGMTEAEISKMDLAEIPDEDLLKLLRERLKGKA
;
A
#
# COMPACT_ATOMS: atom_id res chain seq x y z
N MET A 1 22.01 -13.87 -1.70
CA MET A 1 21.35 -14.86 -2.59
C MET A 1 21.85 -16.27 -2.29
N ARG A 2 23.04 -16.69 -2.77
CA ARG A 2 23.57 -18.04 -2.47
C ARG A 2 23.79 -18.30 -0.98
N ALA A 3 24.27 -17.29 -0.23
CA ALA A 3 24.41 -17.36 1.22
C ALA A 3 23.06 -17.48 1.97
N ALA A 4 21.95 -17.06 1.35
CA ALA A 4 20.60 -17.21 1.89
C ALA A 4 19.93 -18.51 1.42
N GLY A 5 20.67 -19.44 0.81
CA GLY A 5 20.16 -20.75 0.37
C GLY A 5 19.45 -20.76 -0.99
N HIS A 6 19.34 -19.63 -1.70
CA HIS A 6 18.66 -19.58 -2.99
C HIS A 6 19.63 -19.75 -4.18
N PRO A 7 19.35 -20.67 -5.13
CA PRO A 7 20.16 -20.87 -6.33
C PRO A 7 19.94 -19.80 -7.42
N TRP A 8 19.25 -18.71 -7.09
CA TRP A 8 18.83 -17.71 -8.07
C TRP A 8 19.97 -16.85 -8.59
N ARG A 9 19.87 -16.49 -9.87
CA ARG A 9 20.71 -15.47 -10.48
C ARG A 9 20.29 -14.10 -9.94
N PRO A 10 21.22 -13.14 -9.76
CA PRO A 10 20.87 -11.79 -9.32
C PRO A 10 19.76 -11.13 -10.15
N TYR A 11 19.73 -11.42 -11.45
CA TYR A 11 18.72 -10.92 -12.39
C TYR A 11 17.26 -11.27 -12.00
N VAL A 12 17.06 -12.33 -11.22
CA VAL A 12 15.73 -12.73 -10.75
C VAL A 12 15.08 -11.63 -9.88
N LEU A 13 15.85 -10.92 -9.05
CA LEU A 13 15.30 -9.85 -8.22
C LEU A 13 14.85 -8.65 -9.06
N ARG A 14 15.57 -8.36 -10.15
CA ARG A 14 15.18 -7.31 -11.08
C ARG A 14 13.89 -7.65 -11.80
N ALA A 15 13.73 -8.89 -12.25
CA ALA A 15 12.50 -9.36 -12.87
C ALA A 15 11.32 -9.37 -11.88
N TYR A 16 11.56 -9.78 -10.63
CA TYR A 16 10.58 -9.71 -9.55
C TYR A 16 10.13 -8.26 -9.32
N PHE A 17 11.07 -7.34 -9.16
CA PHE A 17 10.81 -5.92 -8.98
C PHE A 17 9.92 -5.33 -10.09
N ASP A 18 10.26 -5.58 -11.35
CA ASP A 18 9.49 -5.10 -12.51
C ASP A 18 8.06 -5.66 -12.53
N THR A 19 7.93 -6.95 -12.23
CA THR A 19 6.63 -7.63 -12.17
C THR A 19 5.74 -7.07 -11.05
N GLN A 20 6.32 -6.82 -9.87
CA GLN A 20 5.55 -6.25 -8.76
C GLN A 20 5.15 -4.80 -9.02
N LEU A 21 6.03 -4.00 -9.64
CA LEU A 21 5.66 -2.65 -10.04
C LEU A 21 4.61 -2.63 -11.16
N LEU A 22 4.58 -3.61 -12.06
CA LEU A 22 3.49 -3.79 -13.02
C LEU A 22 2.14 -4.05 -12.32
N LEU A 23 2.13 -4.85 -11.26
CA LEU A 23 0.91 -5.08 -10.45
C LEU A 23 0.51 -3.84 -9.65
N ALA A 24 1.47 -3.06 -9.16
CA ALA A 24 1.20 -1.81 -8.48
C ALA A 24 0.68 -0.72 -9.45
N GLU A 25 1.20 -0.67 -10.67
CA GLU A 25 0.73 0.20 -11.75
C GLU A 25 -0.72 -0.10 -12.11
N SER A 26 -1.09 -1.38 -12.27
CA SER A 26 -2.48 -1.76 -12.59
C SER A 26 -3.48 -1.36 -11.49
N LYS A 27 -3.00 -1.18 -10.26
CA LYS A 27 -3.78 -0.67 -9.11
C LYS A 27 -3.62 0.84 -8.89
N GLY A 28 -3.00 1.56 -9.83
CA GLY A 28 -2.86 3.01 -9.81
C GLY A 28 -1.90 3.55 -8.74
N LYS A 29 -1.00 2.73 -8.22
CA LYS A 29 -0.05 3.14 -7.16
C LYS A 29 1.19 3.84 -7.70
N VAL A 30 1.59 3.53 -8.94
CA VAL A 30 2.76 4.10 -9.61
C VAL A 30 2.48 4.33 -11.08
N ALA A 31 3.06 5.39 -11.65
CA ALA A 31 2.97 5.68 -13.08
C ALA A 31 3.89 4.78 -13.91
N HIS A 32 3.48 4.50 -15.15
CA HIS A 32 4.27 3.72 -16.11
C HIS A 32 5.71 4.24 -16.25
N ASP A 33 5.84 5.55 -16.49
CA ASP A 33 7.13 6.21 -16.71
C ASP A 33 8.06 6.11 -15.51
N TYR A 34 7.51 6.03 -14.29
CA TYR A 34 8.32 5.88 -13.08
C TYR A 34 8.91 4.47 -13.00
N ARG A 35 8.11 3.42 -13.27
CA ARG A 35 8.62 2.04 -13.33
C ARG A 35 9.70 1.92 -14.41
N VAL A 36 9.42 2.41 -15.61
CA VAL A 36 10.34 2.37 -16.75
C VAL A 36 11.65 3.10 -16.43
N PHE A 37 11.56 4.26 -15.78
CA PHE A 37 12.72 5.02 -15.31
C PHE A 37 13.51 4.27 -14.24
N MET A 38 12.85 3.69 -13.23
CA MET A 38 13.49 2.88 -12.18
C MET A 38 14.20 1.65 -12.77
N MET A 39 13.64 1.07 -13.82
CA MET A 39 14.26 0.00 -14.58
C MET A 39 15.44 0.49 -15.44
N GLY A 40 15.63 1.79 -15.63
CA GLY A 40 16.67 2.35 -16.50
C GLY A 40 16.42 2.04 -17.98
N HIS A 41 15.14 1.87 -18.36
CA HIS A 41 14.76 1.70 -19.76
C HIS A 41 14.67 3.08 -20.43
N ARG A 42 14.88 3.13 -21.75
CA ARG A 42 14.87 4.36 -22.55
C ARG A 42 13.54 5.14 -22.49
N GLY A 43 12.46 4.46 -22.11
CA GLY A 43 11.11 5.01 -22.07
C GLY A 43 10.51 5.34 -23.43
N SER A 44 9.32 5.92 -23.40
CA SER A 44 8.61 6.40 -24.58
C SER A 44 9.15 7.76 -25.04
N MET A 45 8.56 8.30 -26.11
CA MET A 45 8.88 9.65 -26.55
C MET A 45 8.52 10.71 -25.48
N GLU A 46 7.50 10.45 -24.66
CA GLU A 46 7.10 11.35 -23.56
C GLU A 46 8.15 11.43 -22.44
N ALA A 47 8.92 10.36 -22.21
CA ALA A 47 9.97 10.33 -21.18
C ALA A 47 10.98 11.47 -21.36
N ARG A 48 11.26 11.87 -22.61
CA ARG A 48 12.12 13.01 -22.96
C ARG A 48 11.67 14.34 -22.34
N TYR A 49 10.38 14.48 -22.05
CA TYR A 49 9.80 15.69 -21.49
C TYR A 49 9.52 15.59 -19.99
N THR A 50 9.59 14.38 -19.41
CA THR A 50 9.28 14.10 -18.01
C THR A 50 10.51 13.60 -17.25
N THR A 51 10.85 12.33 -17.41
CA THR A 51 11.80 11.57 -16.59
C THR A 51 13.23 11.52 -17.16
N ASP A 52 13.41 11.72 -18.47
CA ASP A 52 14.70 11.72 -19.18
C ASP A 52 15.24 13.16 -19.34
N LYS A 53 15.28 13.88 -18.21
CA LYS A 53 15.95 15.19 -18.10
C LYS A 53 17.33 14.98 -17.49
N GLN A 54 18.33 15.74 -17.95
CA GLN A 54 19.71 15.71 -17.40
C GLN A 54 19.74 15.81 -15.86
N ARG A 55 18.79 16.56 -15.28
CA ARG A 55 18.53 16.59 -13.86
C ARG A 55 17.02 16.55 -13.63
N LEU A 56 16.57 15.57 -12.86
CA LEU A 56 15.18 15.50 -12.41
C LEU A 56 14.89 16.67 -11.45
N PRO A 57 13.74 17.36 -11.60
CA PRO A 57 13.25 18.31 -10.59
C PRO A 57 13.13 17.65 -9.21
N GLY A 58 13.41 18.40 -8.13
CA GLY A 58 13.33 17.87 -6.76
C GLY A 58 11.95 17.31 -6.42
N ASP A 59 10.90 18.07 -6.72
CA ASP A 59 9.50 17.68 -6.49
C ASP A 59 9.14 16.36 -7.19
N LEU A 60 9.68 16.13 -8.40
CA LEU A 60 9.45 14.89 -9.14
C LEU A 60 10.15 13.70 -8.47
N VAL A 61 11.35 13.91 -7.93
CA VAL A 61 12.06 12.87 -7.16
C VAL A 61 11.30 12.53 -5.89
N ASP A 62 10.73 13.52 -5.20
CA ASP A 62 9.95 13.31 -4.00
C ASP A 62 8.64 12.55 -4.29
N ASP A 63 7.93 12.91 -5.36
CA ASP A 63 6.76 12.16 -5.83
C ASP A 63 7.11 10.72 -6.22
N MET A 64 8.26 10.51 -6.89
CA MET A 64 8.74 9.16 -7.19
C MET A 64 9.07 8.35 -5.93
N ARG A 65 9.59 8.98 -4.88
CA ARG A 65 9.83 8.32 -3.57
C ARG A 65 8.52 7.95 -2.89
N GLU A 66 7.53 8.84 -2.91
CA GLU A 66 6.21 8.55 -2.35
C GLU A 66 5.49 7.44 -3.13
N ALA A 67 5.56 7.46 -4.47
CA ALA A 67 5.07 6.39 -5.33
C ALA A 67 5.73 5.05 -5.00
N TYR A 68 7.04 5.03 -4.80
CA TYR A 68 7.76 3.82 -4.37
C TYR A 68 7.26 3.32 -3.01
N GLY A 69 7.04 4.22 -2.05
CA GLY A 69 6.46 3.88 -0.73
C GLY A 69 5.08 3.24 -0.85
N ARG A 70 4.21 3.79 -1.71
CA ARG A 70 2.88 3.20 -2.00
C ARG A 70 2.93 1.81 -2.64
N CYS A 71 4.05 1.45 -3.26
CA CYS A 71 4.29 0.14 -3.86
C CYS A 71 4.90 -0.87 -2.89
N GLU A 72 5.29 -0.45 -1.69
CA GLU A 72 5.91 -1.32 -0.69
C GLU A 72 5.09 -2.61 -0.45
N PRO A 73 3.74 -2.58 -0.33
CA PRO A 73 2.95 -3.80 -0.09
C PRO A 73 3.03 -4.86 -1.19
N PHE A 74 3.53 -4.50 -2.38
CA PHE A 74 3.76 -5.40 -3.50
C PHE A 74 5.20 -5.91 -3.54
N LEU A 75 6.14 -5.12 -3.03
CA LEU A 75 7.58 -5.40 -3.04
C LEU A 75 8.01 -6.22 -1.81
N GLY A 76 7.35 -6.00 -0.68
CA GLY A 76 7.54 -6.75 0.54
C GLY A 76 6.92 -8.15 0.46
N THR A 77 7.58 -9.12 1.07
CA THR A 77 6.99 -10.44 1.36
C THR A 77 6.41 -10.51 2.77
N ALA A 78 6.62 -9.48 3.58
CA ALA A 78 6.02 -9.34 4.90
C ALA A 78 4.70 -8.57 4.78
N PRO A 79 3.69 -8.88 5.60
CA PRO A 79 2.45 -8.10 5.62
C PRO A 79 2.75 -6.68 6.08
N THR A 80 2.33 -5.70 5.28
CA THR A 80 2.41 -4.29 5.68
C THR A 80 1.16 -3.82 6.40
N PRO A 81 1.31 -3.13 7.55
CA PRO A 81 0.17 -2.68 8.36
C PRO A 81 -0.65 -1.54 7.71
N GLU A 82 -0.16 -0.92 6.64
CA GLU A 82 -0.81 0.27 6.03
C GLU A 82 -2.18 -0.03 5.41
N GLY A 83 -2.42 -1.25 4.93
CA GLY A 83 -3.72 -1.66 4.40
C GLY A 83 -4.78 -1.86 5.50
N GLU A 84 -4.35 -2.27 6.69
CA GLU A 84 -5.20 -2.57 7.85
C GLU A 84 -5.56 -1.29 8.63
N ALA A 85 -4.60 -0.38 8.78
CA ALA A 85 -4.75 0.87 9.54
C ALA A 85 -5.87 1.81 9.05
N GLY A 86 -6.15 1.81 7.74
CA GLY A 86 -7.24 2.61 7.16
C GLY A 86 -8.63 2.08 7.50
N GLY A 87 -8.80 0.76 7.43
CA GLY A 87 -10.05 0.07 7.80
C GLY A 87 -10.31 0.18 9.30
N GLU A 88 -9.27 -0.02 10.13
CA GLU A 88 -9.34 0.14 11.58
C GLU A 88 -9.74 1.56 12.00
N ARG A 89 -9.21 2.59 11.32
CA ARG A 89 -9.58 3.99 11.58
C ARG A 89 -11.06 4.27 11.30
N VAL A 90 -11.55 3.82 10.14
CA VAL A 90 -12.96 3.99 9.76
C VAL A 90 -13.84 3.23 10.75
N LEU A 91 -13.50 1.99 11.08
CA LEU A 91 -14.22 1.17 12.03
C LEU A 91 -14.25 1.82 13.43
N LYS A 92 -13.12 2.34 13.92
CA LYS A 92 -13.03 3.06 15.18
C LYS A 92 -13.96 4.27 15.22
N LEU A 93 -14.04 5.05 14.14
CA LEU A 93 -14.97 6.18 14.02
C LEU A 93 -16.44 5.74 14.08
N TRP A 94 -16.80 4.63 13.43
CA TRP A 94 -18.16 4.08 13.48
C TRP A 94 -18.53 3.58 14.89
N LEU A 95 -17.60 2.92 15.59
CA LEU A 95 -17.82 2.44 16.96
C LEU A 95 -17.98 3.62 17.94
N GLN A 96 -17.19 4.68 17.77
CA GLN A 96 -17.36 5.94 18.53
C GLN A 96 -18.72 6.58 18.27
N ALA A 97 -19.16 6.66 17.01
CA ALA A 97 -20.49 7.17 16.65
C ALA A 97 -21.62 6.30 17.27
N GLY A 98 -21.41 4.99 17.31
CA GLY A 98 -22.25 4.00 18.01
C GLY A 98 -22.26 4.13 19.53
N GLY A 99 -21.43 5.01 20.11
CA GLY A 99 -21.40 5.32 21.53
C GLY A 99 -20.40 4.53 22.37
N MET A 100 -19.46 3.80 21.75
CA MET A 100 -18.35 3.21 22.48
C MET A 100 -17.30 4.26 22.84
N THR A 101 -16.80 4.18 24.07
CA THR A 101 -15.72 5.04 24.55
C THR A 101 -14.37 4.53 24.05
N GLU A 102 -13.37 5.41 23.92
CA GLU A 102 -12.02 5.01 23.48
C GLU A 102 -11.37 3.92 24.37
N ALA A 103 -11.79 3.83 25.63
CA ALA A 103 -11.32 2.83 26.59
C ALA A 103 -11.94 1.43 26.37
N GLU A 104 -13.09 1.34 25.70
CA GLU A 104 -13.72 0.06 25.32
C GLU A 104 -13.18 -0.43 23.98
N ILE A 105 -12.96 0.49 23.03
CA ILE A 105 -12.43 0.17 21.71
C ILE A 105 -10.98 -0.32 21.79
N SER A 106 -10.16 0.26 22.68
CA SER A 106 -8.77 -0.19 22.89
C SER A 106 -8.65 -1.57 23.55
N LYS A 107 -9.73 -2.10 24.13
CA LYS A 107 -9.76 -3.45 24.72
C LYS A 107 -10.27 -4.51 23.75
N MET A 108 -10.84 -4.12 22.61
CA MET A 108 -11.29 -5.04 21.57
C MET A 108 -10.21 -5.13 20.50
N ASP A 109 -9.65 -6.32 20.29
CA ASP A 109 -8.85 -6.60 19.10
C ASP A 109 -9.80 -6.71 17.90
N LEU A 110 -10.03 -5.56 17.26
CA LEU A 110 -10.94 -5.42 16.12
C LEU A 110 -10.53 -6.28 14.92
N ALA A 111 -9.28 -6.73 14.88
CA ALA A 111 -8.74 -7.59 13.82
C ALA A 111 -9.17 -9.07 13.95
N GLU A 112 -9.57 -9.54 15.14
CA GLU A 112 -9.95 -10.94 15.37
C GLU A 112 -11.47 -11.18 15.35
N ILE A 113 -12.29 -10.12 15.28
CA ILE A 113 -13.74 -10.26 15.28
C ILE A 113 -14.22 -10.53 13.84
N PRO A 114 -15.00 -11.60 13.59
CA PRO A 114 -15.60 -11.85 12.29
C PRO A 114 -16.52 -10.70 11.84
N ASP A 115 -16.48 -10.35 10.56
CA ASP A 115 -17.26 -9.25 9.97
C ASP A 115 -18.77 -9.32 10.27
N GLU A 116 -19.32 -10.54 10.33
CA GLU A 116 -20.72 -10.82 10.68
C GLU A 116 -21.11 -10.33 12.08
N ASP A 117 -20.21 -10.52 13.04
CA ASP A 117 -20.48 -10.18 14.44
C ASP A 117 -20.22 -8.69 14.71
N LEU A 118 -19.28 -8.08 13.99
CA LEU A 118 -19.12 -6.62 13.92
C LEU A 118 -20.38 -5.93 13.39
N LEU A 119 -20.99 -6.46 12.32
CA LEU A 119 -22.21 -5.91 11.75
C LEU A 119 -23.41 -6.02 12.70
N LYS A 120 -23.54 -7.14 13.43
CA LYS A 120 -24.58 -7.28 14.46
C LYS A 120 -24.39 -6.27 15.59
N LEU A 121 -23.17 -6.12 16.06
CA LEU A 121 -22.82 -5.19 17.15
C LEU A 121 -23.07 -3.73 16.76
N LEU A 122 -22.71 -3.34 15.53
CA LEU A 122 -23.03 -2.03 14.98
C LEU A 122 -24.54 -1.81 14.87
N ARG A 123 -25.30 -2.80 14.36
CA ARG A 123 -26.74 -2.70 14.15
C ARG A 123 -27.53 -2.60 15.47
N GLU A 124 -27.13 -3.34 16.49
CA GLU A 124 -27.76 -3.27 17.82
C GLU A 124 -27.57 -1.91 18.47
N ARG A 125 -26.38 -1.31 18.31
CA ARG A 125 -26.06 -0.02 18.93
C ARG A 125 -26.62 1.18 18.18
N LEU A 126 -26.64 1.13 16.84
CA LEU A 126 -27.31 2.16 16.03
C LEU A 126 -28.84 2.20 16.27
N LYS A 127 -29.46 1.07 16.61
CA LYS A 127 -30.89 1.00 16.97
C LYS A 127 -31.21 1.62 18.33
N GLY A 128 -30.24 1.78 19.24
CA GLY A 128 -30.45 2.34 20.59
C GLY A 128 -30.46 3.86 20.68
N LYS A 129 -30.33 4.58 19.56
CA LYS A 129 -30.30 6.06 19.48
C LYS A 129 -31.40 6.66 18.57
N ALA A 130 -32.38 5.86 18.14
CA ALA A 130 -33.57 6.35 17.44
C ALA A 130 -34.68 6.69 18.43
#